data_AF-A0A967H6K7-F1
#
_entry.id   AF-A0A967H6K7-F1
#
_cell.length_a   1.000
_cell.length_b   1.000
_cell.length_c   1.000
_cell.angle_alpha   90.00
_cell.angle_beta   90.00
_cell.angle_gamma   90.00
#
_symmetry.space_group_name_H-M   'P 1'
#
loop_
_entity.id
_entity.type
_entity.pdbx_description
1 polymer ?
#
loop_
_entity_poly.entity_id
_entity_poly.type
_entity_poly.pdbx_seq_one_letter_code
_entity_poly.pdbx_strand_id
1 'polypeptide(L)' 'PDIIGDYRQLRQVFLNLIINARQAIDGSGTITVRARRSSLRGEAAVAVEIEDTGGGISSEVMRNIFNPFF' A
#
# COMPACT_ATOMS: atom_id res chain seq x y z
N PRO A 1 -2.39 11.27 -14.73
CA PRO A 1 -1.68 10.73 -15.91
C PRO A 1 -2.31 9.38 -16.21
N ASP A 2 -2.54 9.07 -17.48
CA ASP A 2 -3.03 7.74 -17.84
C ASP A 2 -1.91 6.73 -17.63
N ILE A 3 -2.27 5.58 -17.07
CA ILE A 3 -1.34 4.49 -16.76
C ILE A 3 -1.79 3.22 -17.46
N ILE A 4 -0.84 2.41 -17.91
CA ILE A 4 -1.10 1.09 -18.47
C ILE A 4 -1.13 0.09 -17.31
N GLY A 5 -2.23 -0.65 -17.17
CA GLY A 5 -2.35 -1.69 -16.15
C GLY A 5 -3.69 -2.40 -16.20
N ASP A 6 -3.78 -3.55 -15.52
CA ASP A 6 -5.04 -4.27 -15.32
C ASP A 6 -5.80 -3.65 -14.15
N TYR A 7 -6.93 -3.02 -14.46
CA TYR A 7 -7.81 -2.39 -13.48
C TYR A 7 -8.21 -3.34 -12.34
N ARG A 8 -8.52 -4.61 -12.64
CA ARG A 8 -8.98 -5.56 -11.63
C ARG A 8 -7.84 -5.94 -10.67
N GLN A 9 -6.64 -6.15 -11.20
CA GLN A 9 -5.46 -6.46 -10.38
C GLN A 9 -5.06 -5.26 -9.52
N LEU A 10 -5.03 -4.06 -10.09
CA LEU A 10 -4.75 -2.83 -9.33
C LEU A 10 -5.77 -2.62 -8.21
N ARG A 11 -7.06 -2.80 -8.50
CA ARG A 11 -8.12 -2.74 -7.48
C ARG A 11 -7.88 -3.75 -6.35
N GLN A 12 -7.50 -4.99 -6.67
CA GLN A 12 -7.21 -6.01 -5.67
C GLN A 12 -6.02 -5.62 -4.78
N VAL A 13 -4.94 -5.12 -5.38
CA VAL A 13 -3.75 -4.67 -4.65
C VAL A 13 -4.11 -3.53 -3.69
N PHE A 14 -4.83 -2.51 -4.17
CA PHE A 14 -5.24 -1.38 -3.32
C PHE A 14 -6.18 -1.82 -2.19
N LEU A 15 -7.13 -2.71 -2.46
CA LEU A 15 -8.02 -3.24 -1.41
C LEU A 15 -7.23 -4.01 -0.35
N ASN A 16 -6.28 -4.85 -0.74
CA ASN A 16 -5.46 -5.59 0.21
C ASN A 16 -4.67 -4.64 1.11
N LEU A 17 -4.03 -3.61 0.54
CA LEU A 17 -3.26 -2.64 1.32
C LEU A 17 -4.15 -1.80 2.25
N ILE A 18 -5.34 -1.39 1.80
CA ILE A 18 -6.29 -0.64 2.64
C ILE A 18 -6.83 -1.51 3.77
N ILE A 19 -7.10 -2.80 3.51
CA ILE A 19 -7.53 -3.75 4.55
C ILE A 19 -6.43 -3.91 5.60
N ASN A 20 -5.18 -4.07 5.17
CA ASN A 20 -4.03 -4.19 6.07
C ASN A 20 -3.87 -2.92 6.94
N ALA A 21 -3.95 -1.74 6.33
CA ALA A 21 -3.92 -0.45 7.02
C ALA A 21 -5.04 -0.33 8.06
N ARG A 22 -6.27 -0.74 7.73
CA ARG A 22 -7.40 -0.76 8.68
C ARG A 22 -7.14 -1.69 9.86
N GLN A 23 -6.56 -2.86 9.61
CA GLN A 23 -6.28 -3.85 10.66
C GLN A 23 -5.18 -3.39 11.62
N ALA A 24 -4.28 -2.51 11.18
CA ALA A 24 -3.22 -1.96 12.01
C ALA A 24 -3.68 -0.84 12.97
N ILE A 25 -4.83 -0.21 12.68
CA ILE A 25 -5.38 0.88 13.51
C ILE A 25 -6.27 0.31 14.61
N ASP A 26 -5.86 0.53 15.87
CA ASP A 26 -6.69 0.26 17.04
C ASP A 26 -7.58 1.46 17.35
N GLY A 27 -8.89 1.30 17.13
CA GLY A 27 -9.88 2.34 17.40
C GLY A 27 -9.91 3.42 16.31
N SER A 28 -9.63 4.67 16.67
CA SER A 28 -9.69 5.82 15.76
C SER A 28 -8.33 6.10 15.14
N GLY A 29 -8.29 6.26 13.82
CA GLY A 29 -7.07 6.61 13.10
C GLY A 29 -7.37 7.09 11.68
N THR A 30 -6.32 7.39 10.95
CA THR A 30 -6.41 7.92 9.58
C THR A 30 -5.66 7.01 8.63
N ILE A 31 -6.29 6.67 7.50
CA ILE A 31 -5.62 6.07 6.35
C ILE A 31 -5.50 7.16 5.28
N THR A 32 -4.28 7.47 4.88
CA THR A 32 -3.99 8.46 3.84
C THR A 32 -3.54 7.77 2.57
N VAL A 33 -4.20 8.08 1.46
CA VAL A 33 -3.82 7.60 0.13
C VAL A 33 -3.29 8.77 -0.69
N ARG A 34 -2.06 8.64 -1.21
CA ARG A 34 -1.43 9.67 -2.05
C ARG A 34 -1.01 9.06 -3.38
N ALA A 35 -1.13 9.84 -4.45
CA ALA A 35 -0.63 9.47 -5.77
C ALA A 35 0.16 10.66 -6.33
N ARG A 36 1.38 10.40 -6.81
CA ARG A 36 2.24 11.42 -7.40
C ARG A 36 2.98 10.89 -8.61
N ARG A 37 3.30 11.79 -9.54
CA ARG A 37 4.24 11.48 -10.64
C ARG A 37 5.59 11.07 -10.03
N SER A 38 6.20 10.06 -10.62
CA SER A 38 7.48 9.50 -10.21
C SER A 38 8.22 8.97 -11.44
N SER A 39 9.39 8.37 -11.21
CA SER A 39 10.06 7.55 -12.20
C SER A 39 10.45 6.20 -11.60
N LEU A 40 10.37 5.16 -12.43
CA LEU A 40 10.81 3.81 -12.07
C LEU A 40 11.74 3.33 -13.18
N ARG A 41 13.00 3.00 -12.82
CA ARG A 41 14.03 2.55 -13.78
C ARG A 41 14.26 3.52 -14.96
N GLY A 42 14.09 4.81 -14.72
CA GLY A 42 14.26 5.86 -15.74
C GLY A 42 13.00 6.15 -16.57
N GLU A 43 11.93 5.39 -16.39
CA GLU A 43 10.66 5.60 -17.10
C GLU A 43 9.65 6.35 -16.24
N ALA A 44 8.75 7.10 -16.87
CA ALA A 44 7.68 7.81 -16.18
C ALA A 44 6.74 6.81 -15.47
N ALA A 45 6.48 7.07 -14.19
CA ALA A 45 5.65 6.21 -13.36
C ALA A 45 4.74 7.04 -12.44
N VAL A 46 3.84 6.35 -11.74
CA VAL A 46 3.07 6.92 -10.63
C VAL A 46 3.44 6.17 -9.37
N ALA A 47 3.87 6.91 -8.35
CA ALA A 47 4.03 6.36 -7.00
C ALA A 47 2.70 6.50 -6.27
N VAL A 48 2.19 5.38 -5.74
CA VAL A 48 1.01 5.33 -4.88
C VAL A 48 1.47 4.96 -3.48
N GLU A 49 1.06 5.75 -2.50
CA GLU A 49 1.41 5.59 -1.10
C GLU A 49 0.11 5.39 -0.31
N ILE A 50 0.11 4.38 0.58
CA ILE A 50 -0.97 4.09 1.53
C ILE A 50 -0.32 4.09 2.91
N GLU A 51 -0.71 5.04 3.74
CA GLU A 51 -0.15 5.30 5.06
C GLU A 51 -1.26 5.22 6.10
N ASP A 52 -1.03 4.51 7.20
CA ASP A 52 -1.93 4.44 8.34
C ASP A 52 -1.29 5.00 9.62
N THR A 53 -2.12 5.34 10.59
CA THR A 53 -1.69 5.82 11.92
C THR A 53 -1.77 4.71 12.97
N GLY A 54 -1.66 3.44 12.55
CA GLY A 54 -1.78 2.27 13.41
C GLY A 54 -0.52 1.98 14.22
N GLY A 55 -0.53 0.84 14.92
CA GLY A 55 0.58 0.40 15.78
C GLY A 55 1.88 0.03 15.05
N GLY A 56 1.87 0.04 13.71
CA GLY A 56 2.99 -0.33 12.87
C GLY A 56 3.24 -1.84 12.81
N ILE A 57 4.31 -2.23 12.13
CA ILE A 57 4.71 -3.64 11.94
C ILE A 57 5.93 -3.91 12.82
N SER A 58 5.87 -4.98 13.63
CA SER A 58 7.02 -5.37 14.45
C SER A 58 8.22 -5.76 13.58
N SER A 59 9.44 -5.57 14.09
CA SER A 59 10.67 -5.90 13.35
C SER A 59 10.77 -7.38 12.95
N GLU A 60 10.09 -8.28 13.69
CA GLU A 60 10.02 -9.70 13.38
C GLU A 60 9.11 -9.97 12.17
N VAL A 61 7.92 -9.37 12.17
CA VAL A 61 6.94 -9.50 11.08
C VAL A 61 7.44 -8.79 9.82
N MET A 62 8.16 -7.67 9.95
CA MET A 62 8.70 -6.88 8.84
C MET A 62 9.50 -7.71 7.83
N ARG A 63 10.23 -8.75 8.29
CA ARG A 63 11.01 -9.63 7.42
C ARG A 63 10.15 -10.55 6.54
N ASN A 64 8.89 -10.73 6.92
CA ASN A 64 7.97 -11.70 6.32
C ASN A 64 6.76 -11.04 5.66
N ILE A 65 6.67 -9.70 5.59
CA ILE A 65 5.47 -8.99 5.05
C ILE A 65 5.16 -9.31 3.59
N PHE A 66 6.10 -9.88 2.85
CA PHE A 66 5.92 -10.32 1.46
C PHE A 66 5.72 -11.84 1.33
N ASN A 67 5.77 -12.60 2.43
CA ASN A 67 5.52 -14.03 2.43
C ASN A 67 4.00 -14.27 2.44
N PRO A 68 3.47 -15.09 1.52
CA PRO A 68 2.06 -15.45 1.55
C PRO A 68 1.68 -16.12 2.90
N PHE A 69 0.50 -15.79 3.44
CA PHE A 69 -0.07 -16.36 4.67
C PHE A 69 0.67 -16.08 5.98
N PHE A 70 1.58 -15.10 5.98
CA PHE A 70 2.25 -14.61 7.19
C PHE A 70 1.45 -13.50 7.88
#